data_AF-A0A2T6G6S9-F1
#
_entry.id   AF-A0A2T6G6S9-F1
#
_cell.length_a   1.000
_cell.length_b   1.000
_cell.length_c   1.000
_cell.angle_alpha   90.00
_cell.angle_beta   90.00
_cell.angle_gamma   90.00
#
_symmetry.space_group_name_H-M   'P 1'
#
loop_
_entity.id
_entity.type
_entity.pdbx_description
1 polymer ?
#
loop_
_entity_poly.entity_id
_entity_poly.type
_entity_poly.pdbx_seq_one_letter_code
_entity_poly.pdbx_strand_id
1 'polypeptide(L)'
;MKVRLGMSVFLAALLVLLAAMAIKDYKNGTIGTSSVTSVVIALAVCLQFLTWGTDRKAQQDEMGKIIAAKSAKISYHILTLALFVFWIADRIVFIRKDDFGNLSLFLALCFCLVLYPVVQLFYVRRFK
;
A
#
# COMPACT_ATOMS: atom_id res chain seq x y z
N MET A 1 -25.66 -3.42 -5.40
CA MET A 1 -25.24 -2.84 -4.10
C MET A 1 -24.82 -3.90 -3.08
N LYS A 2 -25.61 -4.96 -2.83
CA LYS A 2 -25.30 -6.03 -1.84
C LYS A 2 -23.95 -6.75 -2.08
N VAL A 3 -23.58 -7.03 -3.33
CA VAL A 3 -22.30 -7.68 -3.68
C VAL A 3 -21.08 -6.78 -3.39
N ARG A 4 -21.21 -5.47 -3.59
CA ARG A 4 -20.14 -4.50 -3.31
C ARG A 4 -19.84 -4.40 -1.81
N LEU A 5 -20.89 -4.37 -0.99
CA LEU A 5 -20.78 -4.34 0.47
C LEU A 5 -20.20 -5.66 1.02
N GLY A 6 -20.70 -6.81 0.53
CA GLY A 6 -20.21 -8.12 0.95
C GLY A 6 -18.72 -8.33 0.63
N MET A 7 -18.28 -7.93 -0.57
CA MET A 7 -16.87 -8.07 -0.96
C MET A 7 -15.95 -7.11 -0.21
N SER A 8 -16.38 -5.87 0.07
CA SER A 8 -15.61 -4.95 0.91
C SER A 8 -15.48 -5.44 2.35
N VAL A 9 -16.54 -6.05 2.91
CA VAL A 9 -16.51 -6.64 4.25
C VAL A 9 -15.59 -7.86 4.28
N PHE A 10 -15.62 -8.69 3.24
CA PHE A 10 -14.71 -9.84 3.11
C PHE A 10 -13.25 -9.41 3.00
N LEU A 11 -12.93 -8.41 2.16
CA LEU A 11 -11.58 -7.86 2.04
C LEU A 11 -11.09 -7.20 3.33
N ALA A 12 -11.96 -6.49 4.05
CA ALA A 12 -11.63 -5.93 5.36
C ALA A 12 -11.39 -7.03 6.41
N ALA A 13 -12.21 -8.07 6.43
CA ALA A 13 -12.01 -9.23 7.31
C ALA A 13 -10.70 -9.96 7.01
N LEU A 14 -10.38 -10.16 5.73
CA LEU A 14 -9.12 -10.76 5.29
C LEU A 14 -7.91 -9.91 5.73
N LEU A 15 -8.00 -8.59 5.60
CA LEU A 15 -6.97 -7.66 6.08
C LEU A 15 -6.75 -7.78 7.59
N VAL A 16 -7.84 -7.81 8.38
CA VAL A 16 -7.79 -7.94 9.84
C VAL A 16 -7.19 -9.29 10.25
N LEU A 17 -7.53 -10.37 9.55
CA LEU A 17 -6.96 -11.69 9.81
C LEU A 17 -5.45 -11.73 9.53
N LEU A 18 -5.00 -11.18 8.39
CA LEU A 18 -3.58 -11.10 8.06
C LEU A 18 -2.81 -10.22 9.05
N ALA A 19 -3.40 -9.09 9.46
CA ALA A 19 -2.82 -8.22 10.48
C ALA A 19 -2.74 -8.91 11.85
N ALA A 20 -3.77 -9.66 12.26
CA ALA A 20 -3.77 -10.42 13.49
C ALA A 20 -2.70 -11.54 13.49
N MET A 21 -2.49 -12.20 12.34
CA MET A 21 -1.40 -13.16 12.18
C MET A 21 -0.04 -12.48 12.29
N ALA A 22 0.17 -11.34 11.62
CA ALA A 22 1.41 -10.58 11.74
C ALA A 22 1.70 -10.09 13.18
N ILE A 23 0.66 -9.70 13.93
CA ILE A 23 0.79 -9.32 15.35
C ILE A 23 1.14 -10.53 16.22
N LYS A 24 0.57 -11.71 15.95
CA LYS A 24 0.93 -12.95 16.64
C LYS A 24 2.39 -13.34 16.36
N ASP A 25 2.81 -13.26 15.10
CA ASP A 25 4.19 -13.51 14.68
C ASP A 25 5.16 -12.54 15.36
N TYR A 26 4.76 -11.27 15.53
CA TYR A 26 5.53 -10.29 16.31
C TYR A 26 5.72 -10.71 17.76
N LYS A 27 4.63 -11.12 18.44
CA LYS A 27 4.73 -11.57 19.84
C LYS A 27 5.55 -12.85 19.99
N ASN A 28 5.59 -13.69 18.97
CA ASN A 28 6.38 -14.93 18.95
C ASN A 28 7.83 -14.72 18.52
N GLY A 29 8.24 -13.49 18.17
CA GLY A 29 9.60 -13.18 17.74
C GLY A 29 9.96 -13.67 16.33
N THR A 30 8.98 -14.15 15.57
CA THR A 30 9.14 -14.74 14.23
C THR A 30 8.53 -13.85 13.15
N ILE A 31 8.81 -12.54 13.16
CA ILE A 31 8.41 -11.69 12.04
C ILE A 31 9.20 -12.13 10.80
N GLY A 32 8.53 -12.90 9.95
CA GLY A 32 8.96 -13.11 8.58
C GLY A 32 8.63 -11.89 7.73
N THR A 33 9.52 -11.54 6.81
CA THR A 33 9.24 -10.56 5.75
C THR A 33 7.98 -10.94 4.96
N SER A 34 7.69 -12.23 4.82
CA SER A 34 6.49 -12.79 4.21
C SER A 34 5.18 -12.38 4.91
N SER A 35 5.15 -12.37 6.25
CA SER A 35 3.94 -11.97 7.00
C SER A 35 3.64 -10.50 6.76
N VAL A 36 4.65 -9.63 6.75
CA VAL A 36 4.50 -8.20 6.52
C VAL A 36 4.11 -7.90 5.06
N THR A 37 4.74 -8.54 4.07
CA THR A 37 4.36 -8.34 2.66
C THR A 37 2.93 -8.78 2.39
N SER A 38 2.45 -9.86 3.01
CA SER A 38 1.08 -10.34 2.83
C SER A 38 0.03 -9.30 3.26
N VAL A 39 0.27 -8.62 4.40
CA VAL A 39 -0.59 -7.54 4.91
C VAL A 39 -0.56 -6.33 3.98
N VAL A 40 0.63 -5.94 3.51
CA VAL A 40 0.82 -4.81 2.60
C VAL A 40 0.09 -5.03 1.27
N ILE A 41 0.21 -6.23 0.70
CA ILE A 41 -0.49 -6.60 -0.53
C ILE A 41 -2.00 -6.59 -0.32
N ALA A 42 -2.48 -7.20 0.77
CA ALA A 42 -3.91 -7.20 1.09
C ALA A 42 -4.47 -5.78 1.27
N LEU A 43 -3.69 -4.87 1.88
CA LEU A 43 -4.04 -3.47 2.00
C LEU A 43 -4.13 -2.78 0.64
N ALA A 44 -3.14 -2.96 -0.22
CA ALA A 44 -3.13 -2.40 -1.56
C ALA A 44 -4.36 -2.86 -2.38
N VAL A 45 -4.70 -4.15 -2.32
CA VAL A 45 -5.89 -4.71 -2.99
C VAL A 45 -7.18 -4.14 -2.41
N CYS A 46 -7.28 -4.01 -1.09
CA CYS A 46 -8.43 -3.41 -0.43
C CYS A 46 -8.65 -1.96 -0.88
N LEU A 47 -7.59 -1.16 -0.93
CA LEU A 47 -7.63 0.23 -1.40
C LEU A 47 -8.02 0.33 -2.89
N GLN A 48 -7.48 -0.54 -3.75
CA GLN A 48 -7.89 -0.58 -5.16
C GLN A 48 -9.37 -0.94 -5.31
N PHE A 49 -9.85 -1.91 -4.53
CA PHE A 49 -11.25 -2.30 -4.52
C PHE A 49 -12.16 -1.17 -3.99
N LEU A 50 -11.72 -0.41 -2.98
CA LEU A 50 -12.45 0.78 -2.52
C LEU A 50 -12.52 1.89 -3.57
N THR A 51 -11.50 1.98 -4.43
CA THR A 51 -11.40 3.02 -5.46
C THR A 51 -12.32 2.73 -6.66
N TRP A 52 -12.27 1.52 -7.21
CA TRP A 52 -13.00 1.15 -8.43
C TRP A 52 -14.20 0.22 -8.20
N GLY A 53 -14.27 -0.40 -7.03
CA GLY A 53 -15.25 -1.45 -6.73
C GLY A 53 -15.13 -2.62 -7.69
N THR A 54 -16.28 -3.12 -8.13
CA THR A 54 -16.40 -4.19 -9.14
C THR A 54 -16.49 -3.64 -10.56
N ASP A 55 -16.37 -2.32 -10.76
CA ASP A 55 -16.68 -1.66 -12.03
C ASP A 55 -15.45 -1.50 -12.91
N ARG A 56 -15.04 -2.61 -13.53
CA ARG A 56 -13.86 -2.64 -14.41
C ARG A 56 -14.03 -1.74 -15.65
N LYS A 57 -15.29 -1.45 -16.04
CA LYS A 57 -15.60 -0.51 -17.12
C LYS A 57 -15.30 0.94 -16.74
N ALA A 58 -15.59 1.34 -15.50
CA ALA A 58 -15.28 2.69 -15.02
C ALA A 58 -13.76 2.96 -14.97
N GLN A 59 -12.95 1.91 -14.76
CA GLN A 59 -11.49 2.01 -14.81
C GLN A 59 -10.95 2.16 -16.24
N GLN A 60 -11.61 1.57 -17.25
CA GLN A 60 -11.18 1.59 -18.65
C GLN A 60 -11.72 2.77 -19.45
N ASP A 61 -12.68 3.49 -18.89
CA ASP A 61 -13.22 4.73 -19.44
C ASP A 61 -12.13 5.82 -19.54
N GLU A 62 -12.33 6.81 -20.41
CA GLU A 62 -11.37 7.91 -20.62
C GLU A 62 -11.09 8.64 -19.31
N MET A 63 -12.13 8.91 -18.53
CA MET A 63 -11.98 9.56 -17.23
C MET A 63 -11.21 8.69 -16.24
N GLY A 64 -11.42 7.37 -16.29
CA GLY A 64 -10.70 6.40 -15.46
C GLY A 64 -9.19 6.37 -15.77
N LYS A 65 -8.84 6.41 -17.06
CA LYS A 65 -7.44 6.50 -17.53
C LYS A 65 -6.77 7.81 -17.10
N ILE A 66 -7.48 8.94 -17.20
CA ILE A 66 -6.96 10.25 -16.76
C ILE A 66 -6.66 10.25 -15.26
N ILE A 67 -7.58 9.68 -14.45
CA ILE A 67 -7.39 9.56 -13.01
C ILE A 67 -6.17 8.71 -12.70
N ALA A 68 -6.03 7.53 -13.32
CA ALA A 68 -4.88 6.65 -13.11
C ALA A 68 -3.55 7.31 -13.51
N ALA A 69 -3.50 8.02 -14.64
CA ALA A 69 -2.30 8.70 -15.11
C ALA A 69 -1.88 9.85 -14.16
N LYS A 70 -2.85 10.67 -13.71
CA LYS A 70 -2.58 11.76 -12.78
C LYS A 70 -2.19 11.24 -11.39
N SER A 71 -2.88 10.21 -10.88
CA SER A 71 -2.53 9.61 -9.59
C SER A 71 -1.14 8.97 -9.65
N ALA A 72 -0.76 8.32 -10.76
CA ALA A 72 0.58 7.80 -10.96
C ALA A 72 1.64 8.90 -10.91
N LYS A 73 1.42 10.03 -11.60
CA LYS A 73 2.35 11.17 -11.59
C LYS A 73 2.53 11.77 -10.19
N ILE A 74 1.43 11.95 -9.45
CA ILE A 74 1.47 12.47 -8.07
C ILE A 74 2.19 11.48 -7.16
N SER A 75 1.84 10.20 -7.25
CA SER A 75 2.47 9.14 -6.45
C SER A 75 3.96 9.05 -6.74
N TYR A 76 4.38 9.21 -7.99
CA TYR A 76 5.79 9.22 -8.36
C TYR A 76 6.56 10.33 -7.65
N HIS A 77 6.06 11.58 -7.68
CA HIS A 77 6.74 12.69 -7.01
C HIS A 77 6.81 12.51 -5.48
N ILE A 78 5.73 12.04 -4.86
CA ILE A 78 5.71 11.73 -3.42
C ILE A 78 6.69 10.59 -3.11
N LEU A 79 6.73 9.56 -3.95
CA LEU A 79 7.61 8.41 -3.80
C LEU A 79 9.08 8.82 -3.90
N THR A 80 9.44 9.63 -4.90
CA THR A 80 10.81 10.15 -5.06
C THR A 80 11.25 10.92 -3.81
N LEU A 81 10.38 11.78 -3.27
CA LEU A 81 10.69 12.53 -2.05
C LEU A 81 10.80 11.61 -0.83
N ALA A 82 9.91 10.62 -0.70
CA ALA A 82 9.97 9.64 0.38
C ALA A 82 11.24 8.77 0.31
N LEU A 83 11.64 8.30 -0.87
CA LEU A 83 12.89 7.57 -1.05
C LEU A 83 14.11 8.41 -0.68
N PHE A 84 14.11 9.70 -1.02
CA PHE A 84 15.19 10.61 -0.64
C PHE A 84 15.28 10.76 0.89
N VAL A 85 14.13 10.89 1.58
CA VAL A 85 14.08 10.92 3.04
C VAL A 85 14.52 9.60 3.66
N PHE A 86 14.06 8.45 3.13
CA PHE A 86 14.51 7.13 3.58
C PHE A 86 16.02 6.99 3.44
N TRP A 87 16.59 7.42 2.32
CA TRP A 87 18.03 7.39 2.09
C TRP A 87 18.81 8.28 3.07
N ILE A 88 18.32 9.48 3.39
CA ILE A 88 18.93 10.36 4.41
C ILE A 88 18.84 9.73 5.79
N ALA A 89 17.66 9.23 6.18
CA ALA A 89 17.44 8.56 7.45
C ALA A 89 18.36 7.35 7.59
N ASP A 90 18.55 6.61 6.48
CA ASP A 90 19.44 5.47 6.42
C ASP A 90 20.89 5.88 6.73
N ARG A 91 21.37 6.93 6.07
CA ARG A 91 22.72 7.49 6.27
C ARG A 91 22.96 8.02 7.67
N ILE A 92 21.98 8.70 8.28
CA ILE A 92 22.13 9.34 9.61
C ILE A 92 22.07 8.30 10.74
N VAL A 93 21.16 7.34 10.66
CA VAL A 93 20.91 6.37 11.74
C VAL A 93 21.88 5.19 11.69
N PHE A 94 22.30 4.74 10.49
CA PHE A 94 22.95 3.43 10.33
C PHE A 94 24.45 3.43 10.06
N ILE A 95 25.12 4.59 10.01
CA ILE A 95 26.61 4.67 10.07
C ILE A 95 27.19 3.95 11.31
N ARG A 96 26.35 3.55 12.28
CA ARG A 96 26.75 2.95 13.56
C ARG A 96 26.53 1.44 13.71
N LYS A 97 25.81 0.76 12.80
CA LYS A 97 25.44 -0.67 12.94
C LYS A 97 25.31 -1.35 11.57
N ASP A 98 26.26 -2.20 11.23
CA ASP A 98 26.42 -2.94 9.96
C ASP A 98 25.29 -3.95 9.61
N ASP A 99 24.12 -3.91 10.25
CA ASP A 99 23.12 -4.99 10.20
C ASP A 99 21.77 -4.62 9.55
N PHE A 100 21.55 -3.37 9.12
CA PHE A 100 20.19 -2.88 8.80
C PHE A 100 19.86 -2.60 7.32
N GLY A 101 20.78 -2.85 6.38
CA GLY A 101 20.59 -2.48 4.97
C GLY A 101 19.34 -3.09 4.31
N ASN A 102 18.98 -4.33 4.67
CA ASN A 102 17.83 -5.01 4.07
C ASN A 102 16.47 -4.52 4.61
N LEU A 103 16.40 -4.03 5.85
CA LEU A 103 15.12 -3.62 6.44
C LEU A 103 14.64 -2.27 5.90
N SER A 104 15.55 -1.32 5.72
CA SER A 104 15.27 0.01 5.16
C SER A 104 14.68 -0.10 3.75
N LEU A 105 15.32 -0.94 2.91
CA LEU A 105 14.89 -1.22 1.55
C LEU A 105 13.53 -1.94 1.52
N PHE A 106 13.32 -2.87 2.45
CA PHE A 106 12.04 -3.57 2.62
C PHE A 106 10.91 -2.61 3.01
N LEU A 107 11.15 -1.67 3.93
CA LEU A 107 10.18 -0.63 4.28
C LEU A 107 9.83 0.26 3.08
N ALA A 108 10.84 0.69 2.32
CA ALA A 108 10.65 1.50 1.13
C ALA A 108 9.81 0.76 0.06
N LEU A 109 10.05 -0.54 -0.10
CA LEU A 109 9.27 -1.40 -0.99
C LEU A 109 7.81 -1.50 -0.54
N CYS A 110 7.56 -1.73 0.75
CA CYS A 110 6.20 -1.75 1.31
C CYS A 110 5.50 -0.40 1.12
N PHE A 111 6.21 0.71 1.32
CA PHE A 111 5.66 2.05 1.14
C PHE A 111 5.24 2.31 -0.31
N CYS A 112 6.08 1.91 -1.27
CA CYS A 112 5.79 2.04 -2.71
C CYS A 112 4.48 1.35 -3.11
N LEU A 113 4.26 0.13 -2.62
CA LEU A 113 3.06 -0.67 -2.93
C LEU A 113 1.76 -0.04 -2.41
N VAL A 114 1.82 0.65 -1.27
CA VAL A 114 0.64 1.27 -0.65
C VAL A 114 0.39 2.67 -1.18
N LEU A 115 1.44 3.42 -1.52
CA LEU A 115 1.32 4.83 -1.88
C LEU A 115 0.43 5.05 -3.10
N TYR A 116 0.64 4.29 -4.18
CA TYR A 116 -0.14 4.41 -5.40
C TYR A 116 -1.66 4.23 -5.18
N PRO A 117 -2.14 3.11 -4.59
CA PRO A 117 -3.57 2.92 -4.37
C PRO A 117 -4.16 3.91 -3.35
N VAL A 118 -3.37 4.40 -2.38
CA VAL A 118 -3.79 5.48 -1.47
C VAL A 118 -4.05 6.78 -2.24
N VAL A 119 -3.07 7.26 -3.02
CA VAL A 119 -3.20 8.51 -3.79
C VAL A 119 -4.36 8.41 -4.78
N GLN A 120 -4.53 7.23 -5.40
CA GLN A 120 -5.63 6.98 -6.32
C GLN A 120 -7.00 7.07 -5.64
N LEU A 121 -7.15 6.51 -4.44
CA LEU A 121 -8.38 6.60 -3.65
C LEU A 121 -8.73 8.06 -3.31
N PHE A 122 -7.74 8.85 -2.86
CA PHE A 122 -7.93 10.26 -2.55
C PHE A 122 -8.29 11.09 -3.79
N TYR A 123 -7.64 10.82 -4.92
CA TYR A 123 -7.89 11.54 -6.16
C TYR A 123 -9.31 11.27 -6.69
N VAL A 124 -9.77 10.01 -6.71
CA VAL A 124 -11.14 9.67 -7.15
C VAL A 124 -12.21 10.32 -6.28
N ARG A 125 -12.01 10.38 -4.95
CA ARG A 125 -12.96 11.05 -4.04
C ARG A 125 -13.10 12.56 -4.27
N ARG A 126 -12.17 13.18 -5.00
CA ARG A 126 -12.26 14.60 -5.36
C ARG A 126 -13.12 14.86 -6.60
N PHE A 127 -13.40 13.83 -7.41
CA PHE A 127 -14.24 13.93 -8.62
C PHE A 127 -15.66 13.38 -8.43
N LYS A 128 -15.94 12.79 -7.27
CA LYS A 128 -17.29 12.40 -6.84
C LYS A 128 -17.88 13.47 -5.96
#